data_AF-A0A7Y4WVQ9-F1
#
_entry.id   AF-A0A7Y4WVQ9-F1
#
_cell.length_a   1.000
_cell.length_b   1.000
_cell.length_c   1.000
_cell.angle_alpha   90.00
_cell.angle_beta   90.00
_cell.angle_gamma   90.00
#
_symmetry.space_group_name_H-M   'P 1'
#
loop_
_entity.id
_entity.type
_entity.pdbx_description
1 polymer ?
#
loop_
_entity_poly.entity_id
_entity_poly.type
_entity_poly.pdbx_seq_one_letter_code
_entity_poly.pdbx_strand_id
1 'polypeptide(L)'
;MTCNECQENISLFLDNELSVEVSASIQTHLSLCVECAKVCEDFAVILDSCRLDPAAEPLPPNSQALWCRINNIIESEVKAEVKTPEKPKGWFAGGFTFSQAASAVVGIAVISSLLTVIGVRNYFEPTGEDYTSRSAATQTTFEKVLSKVGLMETPQQARTKRFEEQEAAIDYWDKRVQSRRAQWDAHMRDAFDRNLNEIDQAVTEYTQILEKDPQDDLSGEMLDSALNEKMNLLRAFSEL
;
A
#
# COMPACT_ATOMS: atom_id res chain seq x y z
N MET A 1 -20.99 20.79 25.02
CA MET A 1 -20.96 21.50 23.73
C MET A 1 -22.35 21.99 23.39
N THR A 2 -22.46 23.23 22.91
CA THR A 2 -23.70 23.82 22.40
C THR A 2 -23.91 23.53 20.92
N CYS A 3 -25.14 23.67 20.41
CA CYS A 3 -25.42 23.42 18.99
C CYS A 3 -24.64 24.35 18.06
N ASN A 4 -24.39 25.60 18.47
CA ASN A 4 -23.64 26.56 17.66
C ASN A 4 -22.16 26.16 17.54
N GLU A 5 -21.54 25.78 18.66
CA GLU A 5 -20.17 25.24 18.68
C GLU A 5 -20.05 23.95 17.85
N CYS A 6 -21.09 23.09 17.89
CA CYS A 6 -21.13 21.89 17.06
C CYS A 6 -21.11 22.27 15.58
N GLN A 7 -22.03 23.14 15.14
CA GLN A 7 -22.20 23.50 13.75
C GLN A 7 -20.97 24.19 13.15
N GLU A 8 -20.29 25.05 13.90
CA GLU A 8 -19.05 25.70 13.48
C GLU A 8 -17.91 24.69 13.22
N ASN A 9 -17.92 23.57 13.94
CA ASN A 9 -16.87 22.56 13.86
C ASN A 9 -17.25 21.33 13.01
N ILE A 10 -18.47 21.24 12.44
CA ILE A 10 -18.88 20.09 11.62
C ILE A 10 -18.00 19.91 10.38
N SER A 11 -17.60 21.00 9.71
CA SER A 11 -16.69 20.93 8.55
C SER A 11 -15.34 20.32 8.95
N LEU A 12 -14.69 20.92 9.96
CA LEU A 12 -13.39 20.46 10.47
C LEU A 12 -13.45 19.02 11.01
N PHE A 13 -14.61 18.64 11.56
CA PHE A 13 -14.88 17.28 12.01
C PHE A 13 -14.93 16.29 10.84
N LEU A 14 -15.59 16.64 9.73
CA LEU A 14 -15.66 15.81 8.53
C LEU A 14 -14.31 15.69 7.81
N ASP A 15 -13.49 16.75 7.86
CA ASP A 15 -12.13 16.79 7.31
C ASP A 15 -11.08 16.15 8.24
N ASN A 16 -11.49 15.70 9.43
CA ASN A 16 -10.63 15.09 10.47
C ASN A 16 -9.48 16.00 10.95
N GLU A 17 -9.70 17.31 10.98
CA GLU A 17 -8.72 18.33 11.39
C GLU A 17 -8.84 18.72 12.87
N LEU A 18 -9.81 18.13 13.59
CA LEU A 18 -10.04 18.42 15.01
C LEU A 18 -9.23 17.52 15.94
N SER A 19 -8.94 18.02 17.13
CA SER A 19 -8.33 17.22 18.19
C SER A 19 -9.29 16.12 18.66
N VAL A 20 -8.71 15.00 19.12
CA VAL A 20 -9.45 13.80 19.55
C VAL A 20 -10.51 14.13 20.61
N GLU A 21 -10.23 15.07 21.50
CA GLU A 21 -11.13 15.50 22.58
C GLU A 21 -12.37 16.24 22.04
N VAL A 22 -12.17 17.13 21.07
CA VAL A 22 -13.26 17.93 20.46
C VAL A 22 -14.09 17.05 19.53
N SER A 23 -13.47 16.16 18.77
CA SER A 23 -14.16 15.18 17.93
C SER A 23 -15.06 14.25 18.73
N ALA A 24 -14.62 13.79 19.90
CA ALA A 24 -15.45 12.95 20.79
C ALA A 24 -16.64 13.73 21.38
N SER A 25 -16.44 15.00 21.73
CA SER A 25 -17.52 15.91 22.18
C SER A 25 -18.56 16.12 21.07
N ILE A 26 -18.11 16.29 19.82
CA ILE A 26 -18.99 16.43 18.65
C ILE A 26 -19.79 15.17 18.39
N GLN A 27 -19.15 13.99 18.36
CA GLN A 27 -19.84 12.71 18.20
C GLN A 27 -20.92 12.50 19.27
N THR A 28 -20.60 12.82 20.52
CA THR A 28 -21.56 12.70 21.62
C THR A 28 -22.78 13.60 21.39
N HIS A 29 -22.57 14.83 20.92
CA HIS A 29 -23.67 15.75 20.62
C HIS A 29 -24.49 15.33 19.39
N LEU A 30 -23.85 14.86 18.32
CA LEU A 30 -24.54 14.37 17.13
C LEU A 30 -25.45 13.16 17.46
N SER A 31 -25.05 12.32 18.42
CA SER A 31 -25.90 11.20 18.88
C SER A 31 -27.14 11.64 19.68
N LEU A 32 -27.11 12.85 20.26
CA LEU A 32 -28.16 13.37 21.14
C LEU A 32 -29.01 14.48 20.48
N CYS A 33 -28.51 15.10 19.40
CA CYS A 33 -29.12 16.26 18.76
C CYS A 33 -29.44 15.97 17.28
N VAL A 34 -30.72 15.73 17.01
CA VAL A 34 -31.23 15.41 15.67
C VAL A 34 -30.96 16.52 14.66
N GLU A 35 -31.09 17.79 15.08
CA GLU A 35 -30.86 18.95 14.20
C GLU A 35 -29.41 19.04 13.72
N CYS A 36 -28.44 18.82 14.61
CA CYS A 36 -27.02 18.83 14.24
C CYS A 36 -26.61 17.58 13.46
N ALA A 37 -27.23 16.43 13.75
CA ALA A 37 -27.05 15.19 12.99
C ALA A 37 -27.49 15.38 11.53
N LYS A 38 -28.64 16.02 11.30
CA LYS A 38 -29.15 16.31 9.97
C LYS A 38 -28.22 17.23 9.17
N VAL A 39 -27.69 18.29 9.80
CA VAL A 39 -26.71 19.18 9.15
C VAL A 39 -25.45 18.41 8.77
N CYS A 40 -24.96 17.52 9.64
CA CYS A 40 -23.81 16.66 9.35
C CYS A 40 -24.07 15.70 8.17
N GLU A 41 -25.27 15.11 8.12
CA GLU A 41 -25.73 14.26 7.02
C GLU A 41 -25.81 15.03 5.70
N ASP A 42 -26.37 16.25 5.70
CA ASP A 42 -26.45 17.12 4.52
C ASP A 42 -25.04 17.42 3.95
N PHE A 43 -24.06 17.73 4.82
CA PHE A 43 -22.67 17.91 4.40
C PHE A 43 -22.05 16.62 3.84
N ALA A 44 -22.32 15.47 4.46
CA ALA A 44 -21.82 14.18 3.96
C ALA A 44 -22.37 13.83 2.57
N VAL A 45 -23.64 14.13 2.30
CA VAL A 45 -24.27 13.94 0.96
C VAL A 45 -23.60 14.82 -0.10
N ILE A 46 -23.25 16.07 0.25
CA ILE A 46 -22.54 16.98 -0.66
C ILE A 46 -21.14 16.42 -0.97
N LEU A 47 -20.41 15.96 0.04
CA LEU A 47 -19.07 15.37 -0.14
C LEU A 47 -19.11 14.09 -0.99
N ASP A 48 -20.11 13.23 -0.77
CA ASP A 48 -20.30 12.01 -1.56
C ASP A 48 -20.60 12.34 -3.03
N SER A 49 -21.45 13.34 -3.28
CA SER A 49 -21.75 13.83 -4.63
C SER A 49 -20.50 14.37 -5.34
N CYS A 50 -19.61 15.05 -4.64
CA CYS A 50 -18.34 15.52 -5.19
C CYS A 50 -17.35 14.37 -5.47
N ARG A 51 -17.38 13.30 -4.67
CA ARG A 51 -16.54 12.10 -4.89
C ARG A 51 -16.99 11.28 -6.09
N LEU A 52 -18.28 11.32 -6.42
CA LEU A 52 -18.88 10.63 -7.57
C LEU A 52 -18.59 11.31 -8.91
N ASP A 53 -17.90 12.45 -8.93
CA ASP A 53 -17.45 13.14 -10.15
C ASP A 53 -15.92 13.08 -10.37
N PRO A 54 -15.28 11.89 -10.43
CA PRO A 54 -13.94 11.75 -11.00
C PRO A 54 -13.98 11.85 -12.53
N ALA A 55 -15.15 12.05 -13.13
CA ALA A 55 -15.36 12.00 -14.58
C ALA A 55 -14.90 13.26 -15.33
N ALA A 56 -14.46 14.30 -14.62
CA ALA A 56 -14.01 15.56 -15.22
C ALA A 56 -12.48 15.77 -15.23
N GLU A 57 -11.68 14.91 -14.61
CA GLU A 57 -10.24 14.88 -14.87
C GLU A 57 -9.95 13.83 -15.95
N PRO A 58 -9.65 14.22 -17.19
CA PRO A 58 -9.19 13.25 -18.17
C PRO A 58 -7.89 12.66 -17.65
N LEU A 59 -7.93 11.40 -17.20
CA LEU A 59 -6.74 10.61 -16.95
C LEU A 59 -5.79 10.84 -18.13
N PRO A 60 -4.61 11.43 -17.89
CA PRO A 60 -3.73 11.78 -19.00
C PRO A 60 -3.40 10.51 -19.77
N PRO A 61 -3.39 10.56 -21.12
CA PRO A 61 -3.05 9.40 -21.92
C PRO A 61 -1.69 8.88 -21.46
N ASN A 62 -1.64 7.60 -21.09
CA ASN A 62 -0.45 6.91 -20.61
C ASN A 62 0.10 7.43 -19.26
N SER A 63 -0.76 7.43 -18.24
CA SER A 63 -0.39 7.69 -16.83
C SER A 63 0.79 6.82 -16.36
N GLN A 64 0.87 5.56 -16.80
CA GLN A 64 1.97 4.64 -16.48
C GLN A 64 3.32 5.17 -16.97
N ALA A 65 3.42 5.64 -18.22
CA ALA A 65 4.67 6.18 -18.75
C ALA A 65 5.06 7.52 -18.12
N LEU A 66 4.07 8.35 -17.75
CA LEU A 66 4.32 9.57 -17.00
C LEU A 66 4.92 9.25 -15.62
N TRP A 67 4.36 8.27 -14.91
CA TRP A 67 4.90 7.82 -13.63
C TRP A 67 6.30 7.21 -13.75
N CYS A 68 6.55 6.36 -14.75
CA CYS A 68 7.90 5.85 -15.01
C CYS A 68 8.88 6.99 -15.28
N ARG A 69 8.47 8.02 -16.03
CA ARG A 69 9.32 9.18 -16.32
C ARG A 69 9.60 10.02 -15.08
N ILE A 70 8.58 10.29 -14.26
CA ILE A 70 8.72 11.02 -13.00
C ILE A 70 9.68 10.27 -12.07
N ASN A 71 9.49 8.96 -11.93
CA ASN A 71 10.32 8.14 -11.06
C ASN A 71 11.78 8.11 -11.51
N ASN A 72 12.03 7.97 -12.82
CA ASN A 72 13.37 8.03 -13.39
C ASN A 72 14.05 9.40 -13.18
N ILE A 73 13.30 10.51 -13.24
CA ILE A 73 13.84 11.85 -12.99
C ILE A 73 14.26 11.98 -11.52
N ILE A 74 13.40 11.59 -10.58
CA ILE A 74 13.68 11.62 -9.15
C ILE A 74 14.91 10.76 -8.81
N GLU A 75 14.96 9.53 -9.31
CA GLU A 75 16.11 8.64 -9.11
C GLU A 75 17.40 9.21 -9.69
N SER A 76 17.32 9.87 -10.85
CA SER A 76 18.49 10.48 -11.49
C SER A 76 19.00 11.73 -10.75
N GLU A 77 18.13 12.50 -10.14
CA GLU A 77 18.51 13.66 -9.30
C GLU A 77 19.14 13.20 -7.98
N VAL A 78 18.58 12.16 -7.34
CA VAL A 78 19.14 11.59 -6.10
C VAL A 78 20.51 10.93 -6.33
N LYS A 79 20.73 10.32 -7.50
CA LYS A 79 21.98 9.61 -7.81
C LYS A 79 23.11 10.54 -8.25
N ALA A 80 22.82 11.75 -8.72
CA ALA A 80 23.82 12.69 -9.23
C ALA A 80 24.74 13.29 -8.14
N GLU A 81 24.42 13.14 -6.86
CA GLU A 81 25.23 13.72 -5.77
C GLU A 81 26.38 12.84 -5.27
N VAL A 82 26.49 11.57 -5.68
CA VAL A 82 27.60 10.70 -5.24
C VAL A 82 28.72 10.66 -6.28
N LYS A 83 29.47 11.76 -6.40
CA LYS A 83 30.80 11.74 -7.05
C LYS A 83 31.84 11.25 -6.05
N THR A 84 32.07 9.94 -6.03
CA THR A 84 33.21 9.31 -5.34
C THR A 84 34.52 9.71 -6.03
N PRO A 85 35.56 10.17 -5.30
CA PRO A 85 36.84 10.52 -5.92
C PRO A 85 37.60 9.27 -6.37
N GLU A 86 38.14 9.31 -7.61
CA GLU A 86 38.97 8.26 -8.19
C GLU A 86 40.28 8.06 -7.39
N LYS A 87 40.58 6.81 -7.01
CA LYS A 87 41.86 6.43 -6.37
C LYS A 87 42.96 6.26 -7.43
N PRO A 88 44.17 6.83 -7.25
CA PRO A 88 45.27 6.59 -8.17
C PRO A 88 45.91 5.22 -7.93
N LYS A 89 46.37 4.59 -9.02
CA LYS A 89 47.16 3.35 -9.04
C LYS A 89 48.53 3.59 -8.38
N GLY A 90 48.77 2.91 -7.27
CA GLY A 90 50.04 2.90 -6.53
C GLY A 90 50.68 1.52 -6.51
N TRP A 91 51.66 1.35 -7.38
CA TRP A 91 52.73 0.36 -7.42
C TRP A 91 53.42 0.22 -6.05
N PHE A 92 53.19 -0.84 -5.27
CA PHE A 92 54.17 -1.39 -4.32
C PHE A 92 53.86 -2.85 -3.97
N ALA A 93 54.78 -3.72 -4.38
CA ALA A 93 54.91 -5.10 -3.94
C ALA A 93 55.64 -5.16 -2.59
N GLY A 94 55.31 -6.14 -1.75
CA GLY A 94 56.21 -6.60 -0.69
C GLY A 94 55.54 -7.11 0.59
N GLY A 95 55.55 -8.44 0.77
CA GLY A 95 55.74 -9.13 2.05
C GLY A 95 54.58 -9.19 3.04
N PHE A 96 53.71 -10.20 2.90
CA PHE A 96 52.79 -10.59 3.99
C PHE A 96 53.50 -11.53 4.98
N THR A 97 53.80 -11.00 6.16
CA THR A 97 54.32 -11.76 7.31
C THR A 97 53.16 -12.32 8.13
N PHE A 98 53.19 -13.62 8.39
CA PHE A 98 52.16 -14.45 9.05
C PHE A 98 51.93 -14.16 10.56
N SER A 99 51.84 -12.89 10.98
CA SER A 99 51.45 -12.54 12.38
C SER A 99 50.30 -11.53 12.51
N GLN A 100 49.74 -11.00 11.40
CA GLN A 100 48.61 -10.06 11.44
C GLN A 100 47.22 -10.69 11.23
N ALA A 101 47.08 -12.01 11.37
CA ALA A 101 45.78 -12.67 11.32
C ALA A 101 45.02 -12.65 12.68
N ALA A 102 45.69 -12.32 13.79
CA ALA A 102 45.10 -12.37 15.13
C ALA A 102 44.38 -11.06 15.56
N SER A 103 44.73 -9.90 14.99
CA SER A 103 44.07 -8.62 15.31
C SER A 103 42.77 -8.40 14.55
N ALA A 104 42.58 -9.06 13.40
CA ALA A 104 41.35 -8.96 12.62
C ALA A 104 40.15 -9.64 13.31
N VAL A 105 40.37 -10.75 14.02
CA VAL A 105 39.29 -11.46 14.74
C VAL A 105 38.80 -10.68 15.95
N VAL A 106 39.71 -10.00 16.67
CA VAL A 106 39.33 -9.15 17.81
C VAL A 106 38.64 -7.86 17.35
N GLY A 107 39.08 -7.26 16.25
CA GLY A 107 38.43 -6.08 15.66
C GLY A 107 37.00 -6.35 15.19
N ILE A 108 36.77 -7.48 14.51
CA ILE A 108 35.43 -7.88 14.06
C ILE A 108 34.52 -8.22 15.26
N ALA A 109 35.05 -8.85 16.31
CA ALA A 109 34.27 -9.14 17.52
C ALA A 109 33.83 -7.85 18.25
N VAL A 110 34.72 -6.87 18.40
CA VAL A 110 34.40 -5.58 19.04
C VAL A 110 33.42 -4.75 18.19
N ILE A 111 33.60 -4.72 16.87
CA ILE A 111 32.69 -4.01 15.96
C ILE A 111 31.32 -4.70 15.91
N SER A 112 31.26 -6.03 15.86
CA SER A 112 29.98 -6.75 15.89
C SER A 112 29.24 -6.53 17.21
N SER A 113 29.94 -6.54 18.35
CA SER A 113 29.34 -6.29 19.67
C SER A 113 28.88 -4.84 19.82
N LEU A 114 29.58 -3.86 19.23
CA LEU A 114 29.14 -2.46 19.20
C LEU A 114 27.91 -2.28 18.32
N LEU A 115 27.83 -2.98 17.18
CA LEU A 115 26.65 -2.98 16.31
C LEU A 115 25.44 -3.64 16.98
N THR A 116 25.61 -4.69 17.80
CA THR A 116 24.48 -5.27 18.56
C THR A 116 24.02 -4.34 19.69
N VAL A 117 24.92 -3.63 20.36
CA VAL A 117 24.56 -2.71 21.45
C VAL A 117 23.94 -1.42 20.92
N ILE A 118 24.42 -0.89 19.80
CA ILE A 118 23.79 0.26 19.11
C ILE A 118 22.47 -0.17 18.47
N GLY A 119 22.39 -1.37 17.88
CA GLY A 119 21.18 -1.92 17.30
C GLY A 119 20.08 -2.16 18.34
N VAL A 120 20.41 -2.70 19.52
CA VAL A 120 19.44 -2.92 20.60
C VAL A 120 19.06 -1.60 21.28
N ARG A 121 19.97 -0.64 21.47
CA ARG A 121 19.58 0.67 22.04
C ARG A 121 18.74 1.52 21.07
N ASN A 122 19.02 1.46 19.77
CA ASN A 122 18.20 2.14 18.75
C ASN A 122 16.83 1.46 18.54
N TYR A 123 16.68 0.19 18.89
CA TYR A 123 15.39 -0.50 18.82
C TYR A 123 14.50 -0.25 20.06
N PHE A 124 15.07 0.27 21.16
CA PHE A 124 14.36 0.48 22.43
C PHE A 124 14.20 1.94 22.84
N GLU A 125 14.54 2.91 21.99
CA GLU A 125 14.33 4.34 22.24
C GLU A 125 13.43 4.92 21.12
N PRO A 126 12.14 5.22 21.39
CA PRO A 126 11.23 5.70 20.37
C PRO A 126 11.45 7.21 20.21
N THR A 127 12.32 7.60 19.29
CA THR A 127 12.42 8.99 18.84
C THR A 127 11.99 9.10 17.38
N GLY A 128 10.77 9.59 17.20
CA GLY A 128 10.45 10.61 16.21
C GLY A 128 10.60 10.24 14.74
N GLU A 129 9.43 10.08 14.11
CA GLU A 129 9.17 10.35 12.68
C GLU A 129 9.47 9.23 11.68
N ASP A 130 8.80 8.08 11.88
CA ASP A 130 8.57 7.11 10.80
C ASP A 130 7.41 7.55 9.90
N TYR A 131 7.77 8.11 8.74
CA TYR A 131 6.88 8.43 7.62
C TYR A 131 6.26 7.18 6.92
N THR A 132 6.60 5.97 7.36
CA THR A 132 6.04 4.70 6.86
C THR A 132 4.86 4.17 7.67
N SER A 133 4.52 4.82 8.79
CA SER A 133 3.37 4.42 9.63
C SER A 133 2.07 5.16 9.30
N ARG A 134 2.03 6.03 8.29
CA ARG A 134 0.85 6.87 7.99
C ARG A 134 -0.18 6.22 7.05
N SER A 135 0.07 5.01 6.54
CA SER A 135 -0.95 4.20 5.85
C SER A 135 -1.59 3.12 6.73
N ALA A 136 -1.03 2.84 7.92
CA ALA A 136 -1.70 2.04 8.94
C ALA A 136 -2.48 2.99 9.86
N ALA A 137 -3.54 3.61 9.32
CA ALA A 137 -4.41 4.49 10.07
C ALA A 137 -4.87 3.78 11.35
N THR A 138 -4.64 4.45 12.46
CA THR A 138 -5.11 4.13 13.81
C THR A 138 -6.51 3.52 13.80
N GLN A 139 -6.60 2.20 13.97
CA GLN A 139 -7.84 1.55 14.39
C GLN A 139 -8.21 2.15 15.74
N THR A 140 -9.12 3.13 15.72
CA THR A 140 -9.60 3.72 16.95
C THR A 140 -10.30 2.63 17.76
N THR A 141 -10.18 2.67 19.08
CA THR A 141 -10.91 1.73 19.97
C THR A 141 -12.43 1.76 19.71
N PHE A 142 -12.92 2.82 19.07
CA PHE A 142 -14.27 2.99 18.58
C PHE A 142 -14.60 2.09 17.37
N GLU A 143 -13.71 1.95 16.38
CA GLU A 143 -13.87 1.00 15.25
C GLU A 143 -13.88 -0.47 15.70
N LYS A 144 -13.06 -0.82 16.71
CA LYS A 144 -13.10 -2.16 17.32
C LYS A 144 -14.40 -2.47 18.06
N VAL A 145 -15.10 -1.44 18.56
CA VAL A 145 -16.40 -1.61 19.23
C VAL A 145 -17.54 -1.60 18.22
N LEU A 146 -17.48 -0.77 17.17
CA LEU A 146 -18.49 -0.72 16.10
C LEU A 146 -18.49 -1.95 15.19
N SER A 147 -17.31 -2.49 14.87
CA SER A 147 -17.18 -3.79 14.18
C SER A 147 -17.78 -4.94 15.00
N LYS A 148 -17.63 -4.91 16.33
CA LYS A 148 -18.20 -5.92 17.23
C LYS A 148 -19.72 -5.85 17.36
N VAL A 149 -20.32 -4.69 17.02
CA VAL A 149 -21.78 -4.46 16.99
C VAL A 149 -22.36 -4.68 15.59
N GLY A 150 -21.53 -4.93 14.56
CA GLY A 150 -21.97 -5.23 13.20
C GLY A 150 -22.42 -4.00 12.39
N LEU A 151 -22.03 -2.80 12.82
CA LEU A 151 -22.43 -1.52 12.19
C LEU A 151 -21.38 -0.96 11.22
N MET A 152 -20.20 -1.59 11.11
CA MET A 152 -19.16 -1.24 10.14
C MET A 152 -18.50 -2.52 9.61
N GLU A 153 -18.28 -2.57 8.28
CA GLU A 153 -17.48 -3.60 7.61
C GLU A 153 -16.07 -3.58 8.22
N THR A 154 -15.59 -4.72 8.73
CA THR A 154 -14.18 -4.78 9.16
C THR A 154 -13.26 -4.56 7.96
N PRO A 155 -12.03 -4.04 8.14
CA PRO A 155 -11.05 -3.95 7.06
C PRO A 155 -10.84 -5.29 6.33
N GLN A 156 -10.95 -6.40 7.07
CA GLN A 156 -10.93 -7.75 6.53
C GLN A 156 -12.18 -8.08 5.69
N GLN A 157 -13.39 -7.76 6.15
CA GLN A 157 -14.59 -7.94 5.31
C GLN A 157 -14.56 -7.09 4.04
N ALA A 158 -14.11 -5.83 4.14
CA ALA A 158 -13.96 -4.97 2.97
C ALA A 158 -12.97 -5.55 1.97
N ARG A 159 -11.87 -6.16 2.44
CA ARG A 159 -10.88 -6.83 1.59
C ARG A 159 -11.42 -8.13 0.98
N THR A 160 -12.14 -8.95 1.74
CA THR A 160 -12.81 -10.15 1.21
C THR A 160 -13.82 -9.79 0.13
N LYS A 161 -14.61 -8.74 0.34
CA LYS A 161 -15.57 -8.25 -0.65
C LYS A 161 -14.90 -7.79 -1.94
N ARG A 162 -13.81 -7.01 -1.84
CA ARG A 162 -13.02 -6.61 -3.02
C ARG A 162 -12.46 -7.83 -3.77
N PHE A 163 -12.01 -8.84 -3.03
CA PHE A 163 -11.53 -10.09 -3.62
C PHE A 163 -12.65 -10.80 -4.40
N GLU A 164 -13.85 -10.94 -3.81
CA GLU A 164 -15.02 -11.52 -4.49
C GLU A 164 -15.42 -10.72 -5.75
N GLU A 165 -15.37 -9.39 -5.68
CA GLU A 165 -15.67 -8.51 -6.82
C GLU A 165 -14.63 -8.69 -7.95
N GLN A 166 -13.34 -8.76 -7.62
CA GLN A 166 -12.27 -9.01 -8.58
C GLN A 166 -12.37 -10.40 -9.21
N GLU A 167 -12.69 -11.42 -8.41
CA GLU A 167 -12.86 -12.79 -8.90
C GLU A 167 -14.03 -12.89 -9.89
N ALA A 168 -15.16 -12.24 -9.59
CA ALA A 168 -16.30 -12.18 -10.50
C ALA A 168 -15.95 -11.48 -11.83
N ALA A 169 -15.16 -10.40 -11.78
CA ALA A 169 -14.69 -9.71 -12.99
C ALA A 169 -13.74 -10.60 -13.81
N ILE A 170 -12.83 -11.32 -13.16
CA ILE A 170 -11.91 -12.28 -13.81
C ILE A 170 -12.71 -13.38 -14.53
N ASP A 171 -13.70 -13.99 -13.87
CA ASP A 171 -14.55 -15.04 -14.47
C ASP A 171 -15.34 -14.52 -15.69
N TYR A 172 -15.83 -13.27 -15.63
CA TYR A 172 -16.47 -12.63 -16.78
C TYR A 172 -15.53 -12.50 -17.99
N TRP A 173 -14.30 -12.01 -17.78
CA TRP A 173 -13.33 -11.83 -18.86
C TRP A 173 -12.79 -13.16 -19.37
N ASP A 174 -12.59 -14.15 -18.50
CA ASP A 174 -12.15 -15.49 -18.88
C ASP A 174 -13.12 -16.14 -19.86
N LYS A 175 -14.44 -16.15 -19.55
CA LYS A 175 -15.46 -16.67 -20.46
C LYS A 175 -15.41 -16.01 -21.85
N ARG A 176 -15.17 -14.71 -21.88
CA ARG A 176 -15.07 -13.95 -23.13
C ARG A 176 -13.82 -14.33 -23.91
N VAL A 177 -12.68 -14.43 -23.25
CA VAL A 177 -11.43 -14.91 -23.83
C VAL A 177 -11.61 -16.31 -24.41
N GLN A 178 -12.18 -17.25 -23.65
CA GLN A 178 -12.40 -18.62 -24.10
C GLN A 178 -13.26 -18.69 -25.37
N SER A 179 -14.28 -17.83 -25.49
CA SER A 179 -15.12 -17.77 -26.69
C SER A 179 -14.35 -17.36 -27.96
N ARG A 180 -13.31 -16.54 -27.80
CA ARG A 180 -12.48 -16.02 -28.90
C ARG A 180 -11.22 -16.83 -29.13
N ARG A 181 -10.81 -17.64 -28.15
CA ARG A 181 -9.61 -18.49 -28.19
C ARG A 181 -9.53 -19.40 -29.41
N ALA A 182 -10.68 -19.77 -29.98
CA ALA A 182 -10.76 -20.57 -31.22
C ALA A 182 -10.25 -19.83 -32.47
N GLN A 183 -10.22 -18.49 -32.45
CA GLN A 183 -9.77 -17.65 -33.57
C GLN A 183 -8.27 -17.36 -33.53
N TRP A 184 -7.61 -17.65 -32.40
CA TRP A 184 -6.20 -17.36 -32.20
C TRP A 184 -5.30 -18.42 -32.85
N ASP A 185 -4.16 -17.98 -33.36
CA ASP A 185 -3.12 -18.89 -33.82
C ASP A 185 -2.46 -19.64 -32.63
N ALA A 186 -1.62 -20.63 -32.94
CA ALA A 186 -0.95 -21.44 -31.92
C ALA A 186 0.01 -20.63 -31.05
N HIS A 187 0.69 -19.63 -31.63
CA HIS A 187 1.69 -18.83 -30.92
C HIS A 187 1.01 -17.88 -29.90
N MET A 188 -0.11 -17.26 -30.27
CA MET A 188 -0.90 -16.41 -29.40
C MET A 188 -1.49 -17.18 -28.22
N ARG A 189 -2.00 -18.40 -28.47
CA ARG A 189 -2.49 -19.29 -27.40
C ARG A 189 -1.37 -19.67 -26.43
N ASP A 190 -0.20 -20.07 -26.94
CA ASP A 190 0.96 -20.40 -26.11
C ASP A 190 1.44 -19.20 -25.27
N ALA A 191 1.49 -18.01 -25.87
CA ALA A 191 1.90 -16.79 -25.17
C ALA A 191 0.90 -16.43 -24.05
N PHE A 192 -0.40 -16.50 -24.34
CA PHE A 192 -1.45 -16.28 -23.36
C PHE A 192 -1.39 -17.30 -22.22
N ASP A 193 -1.32 -18.59 -22.54
CA ASP A 193 -1.30 -19.66 -21.54
C ASP A 193 -0.09 -19.57 -20.61
N ARG A 194 1.10 -19.20 -21.14
CA ARG A 194 2.30 -18.99 -20.31
C ARG A 194 2.12 -17.82 -19.34
N ASN A 195 1.70 -16.66 -19.85
CA ASN A 195 1.52 -15.46 -19.01
C ASN A 195 0.43 -15.68 -17.96
N LEU A 196 -0.69 -16.30 -18.35
CA LEU A 196 -1.78 -16.60 -17.42
C LEU A 196 -1.31 -17.54 -16.30
N ASN A 197 -0.54 -18.58 -16.65
CA ASN A 197 -0.03 -19.53 -15.68
C ASN A 197 0.97 -18.92 -14.68
N GLU A 198 1.83 -17.99 -15.14
CA GLU A 198 2.74 -17.26 -14.24
C GLU A 198 1.97 -16.40 -13.23
N ILE A 199 0.93 -15.69 -13.69
CA ILE A 199 0.08 -14.88 -12.81
C ILE A 199 -0.74 -15.77 -11.86
N ASP A 200 -1.29 -16.88 -12.33
CA ASP A 200 -2.05 -17.83 -11.51
C ASP A 200 -1.18 -18.45 -10.40
N GLN A 201 0.10 -18.70 -10.69
CA GLN A 201 1.05 -19.16 -9.68
C GLN A 201 1.27 -18.11 -8.59
N ALA A 202 1.45 -16.84 -8.97
CA ALA A 202 1.61 -15.74 -8.02
C ALA A 202 0.35 -15.56 -7.14
N VAL A 203 -0.84 -15.56 -7.75
CA VAL A 203 -2.12 -15.49 -7.04
C VAL A 203 -2.24 -16.64 -6.03
N THR A 204 -1.89 -17.86 -6.44
CA THR A 204 -1.94 -19.04 -5.56
C THR A 204 -0.97 -18.92 -4.38
N GLU A 205 0.26 -18.44 -4.63
CA GLU A 205 1.28 -18.27 -3.60
C GLU A 205 0.84 -17.26 -2.54
N TYR A 206 0.39 -16.07 -2.95
CA TYR A 206 -0.05 -15.04 -2.01
C TYR A 206 -1.33 -15.42 -1.27
N THR A 207 -2.25 -16.13 -1.93
CA THR A 207 -3.44 -16.67 -1.27
C THR A 207 -3.05 -17.66 -0.16
N GLN A 208 -2.11 -18.57 -0.42
CA GLN A 208 -1.62 -19.51 0.60
C GLN A 208 -0.88 -18.83 1.76
N ILE A 209 -0.17 -17.74 1.49
CA ILE A 209 0.48 -16.95 2.55
C ILE A 209 -0.60 -16.30 3.43
N LEU A 210 -1.62 -15.71 2.83
CA LEU A 210 -2.71 -15.04 3.55
C LEU A 210 -3.64 -16.01 4.30
N GLU A 211 -3.77 -17.26 3.85
CA GLU A 211 -4.44 -18.31 4.63
C GLU A 211 -3.69 -18.63 5.94
N LYS A 212 -2.36 -18.55 5.93
CA LYS A 212 -1.51 -18.81 7.10
C LYS A 212 -1.36 -17.57 7.99
N ASP A 213 -1.24 -16.40 7.38
CA ASP A 213 -1.14 -15.11 8.05
C ASP A 213 -2.11 -14.08 7.44
N PRO A 214 -3.34 -14.01 7.95
CA PRO A 214 -4.36 -13.07 7.44
C PRO A 214 -4.06 -11.59 7.71
N GLN A 215 -3.02 -11.29 8.48
CA GLN A 215 -2.60 -9.91 8.81
C GLN A 215 -1.34 -9.49 8.03
N ASP A 216 -0.86 -10.31 7.09
CA ASP A 216 0.23 -9.93 6.20
C ASP A 216 -0.27 -8.93 5.13
N ASP A 217 -0.03 -7.65 5.39
CA ASP A 217 -0.42 -6.56 4.50
C ASP A 217 0.33 -6.62 3.17
N LEU A 218 1.62 -7.00 3.17
CA LEU A 218 2.43 -7.06 1.95
C LEU A 218 1.91 -8.13 1.00
N SER A 219 1.66 -9.35 1.50
CA SER A 219 1.08 -10.40 0.68
C SER A 219 -0.32 -10.04 0.17
N GLY A 220 -1.02 -9.15 0.89
CA GLY A 220 -2.27 -8.57 0.43
C GLY A 220 -2.16 -7.67 -0.77
N GLU A 221 -1.29 -6.67 -0.68
CA GLU A 221 -1.02 -5.76 -1.79
C GLU A 221 -0.50 -6.54 -3.02
N MET A 222 0.34 -7.55 -2.78
CA MET A 222 0.85 -8.39 -3.85
C MET A 222 -0.22 -9.24 -4.52
N LEU A 223 -1.15 -9.82 -3.75
CA LEU A 223 -2.30 -10.54 -4.29
C LEU A 223 -3.20 -9.61 -5.11
N ASP A 224 -3.53 -8.43 -4.60
CA ASP A 224 -4.35 -7.43 -5.30
C ASP A 224 -3.69 -6.99 -6.62
N SER A 225 -2.36 -6.83 -6.61
CA SER A 225 -1.58 -6.53 -7.82
C SER A 225 -1.66 -7.66 -8.84
N ALA A 226 -1.46 -8.91 -8.42
CA ALA A 226 -1.51 -10.09 -9.30
C ALA A 226 -2.92 -10.30 -9.91
N LEU A 227 -3.98 -10.09 -9.13
CA LEU A 227 -5.36 -10.16 -9.62
C LEU A 227 -5.69 -9.07 -10.63
N ASN A 228 -5.20 -7.83 -10.40
CA ASN A 228 -5.33 -6.75 -11.39
C ASN A 228 -4.57 -7.06 -12.68
N GLU A 229 -3.36 -7.62 -12.59
CA GLU A 229 -2.60 -8.04 -13.77
C GLU A 229 -3.33 -9.13 -14.55
N LYS A 230 -3.89 -10.13 -13.86
CA LYS A 230 -4.73 -11.18 -14.46
C LYS A 230 -5.92 -10.57 -15.20
N MET A 231 -6.64 -9.65 -14.56
CA MET A 231 -7.80 -8.97 -15.16
C MET A 231 -7.39 -8.18 -16.41
N ASN A 232 -6.28 -7.46 -16.36
CA ASN A 232 -5.79 -6.68 -17.50
C ASN A 232 -5.37 -7.57 -18.68
N LEU A 233 -4.68 -8.69 -18.40
CA LEU A 233 -4.32 -9.68 -19.41
C LEU A 233 -5.59 -10.24 -20.09
N LEU A 234 -6.56 -10.69 -19.29
CA LEU A 234 -7.82 -11.23 -19.81
C LEU A 234 -8.57 -10.19 -20.64
N ARG A 235 -8.65 -8.95 -20.16
CA ARG A 235 -9.30 -7.86 -20.90
C ARG A 235 -8.62 -7.61 -22.25
N ALA A 236 -7.30 -7.47 -22.28
CA ALA A 236 -6.54 -7.22 -23.50
C ALA A 236 -6.78 -8.30 -24.56
N PHE A 237 -6.75 -9.57 -24.15
CA PHE A 237 -7.00 -10.69 -25.05
C PHE A 237 -8.48 -10.86 -25.42
N SER A 238 -9.41 -10.39 -24.58
CA SER A 238 -10.84 -10.40 -24.88
C SER A 238 -11.25 -9.38 -25.94
N GLU A 239 -10.38 -8.42 -26.26
CA GLU A 239 -10.60 -7.38 -27.26
C GLU A 239 -10.02 -7.76 -28.64
N LEU A 240 -9.04 -8.69 -28.69
CA LEU A 240 -8.50 -9.33 -29.89
C LEU A 240 -9.52 -10.28 -30.55
#